data_AF-A0A522CS65-F1
#
_entry.id   AF-A0A522CS65-F1
#
_cell.length_a   1.000
_cell.length_b   1.000
_cell.length_c   1.000
_cell.angle_alpha   90.00
_cell.angle_beta   90.00
_cell.angle_gamma   90.00
#
_symmetry.space_group_name_H-M   'P 1'
#
loop_
_entity.id
_entity.type
_entity.pdbx_description
1 polymer ?
#
loop_
_entity_poly.entity_id
_entity_poly.type
_entity_poly.pdbx_seq_one_letter_code
_entity_poly.pdbx_strand_id
1 'polypeptide(L)'
;MRPGKHTVRRLTAAFFAVLLACGFLVPFGCFQDNFSRDVESVNDQEREEGSSAEGFPEPGNGGAITISAITFTSLQLKWLPGIDTVTLPAELRYQVYCSKINNIHTLEDIDANLSTVLLAADSYALSTFNITGLIAGTSYYFNVVVTDADGNRAAYTSTSGATLVANGIFLFSPSDTYNGNLMAVPVPVTTLVTTSVVGTPIRDHLDAICVAVRANDFADLPCTAVHAFISTGEIVSNTAGYDSIKGMPETFGLPVDQPVRGPGPAFYKVADNWADLFDADELAYDLLAADIAGQDWWSGSLGDGSFATDPTGTTQGYNCNGWSVGNNSAFGRMGKKTMADSHWISDDNVNCNTPQRLLCACW
;
A
#
# COMPACT_ATOMS: atom_id res chain seq x y z
N MET A 1 -31.92 83.70 5.63
CA MET A 1 -30.98 83.70 4.49
C MET A 1 -31.69 83.00 3.31
N ARG A 2 -32.43 83.68 2.42
CA ARG A 2 -31.93 84.24 1.13
C ARG A 2 -30.43 84.54 1.09
N PRO A 3 -29.75 84.46 -0.07
CA PRO A 3 -30.28 84.53 -1.45
C PRO A 3 -29.79 83.34 -2.33
N GLY A 4 -30.31 83.03 -3.53
CA GLY A 4 -30.95 83.84 -4.54
C GLY A 4 -29.92 84.34 -5.57
N LYS A 5 -30.36 84.41 -6.85
CA LYS A 5 -29.80 85.09 -8.04
C LYS A 5 -29.34 84.14 -9.14
N HIS A 6 -29.60 84.34 -10.43
CA HIS A 6 -30.35 85.32 -11.22
C HIS A 6 -30.68 84.61 -12.58
N THR A 7 -31.87 84.70 -13.21
CA THR A 7 -32.31 85.75 -14.18
C THR A 7 -31.28 85.98 -15.32
N VAL A 8 -31.54 86.11 -16.64
CA VAL A 8 -32.62 86.70 -17.46
C VAL A 8 -32.33 86.30 -18.94
N ARG A 9 -33.40 85.96 -19.69
CA ARG A 9 -33.76 86.37 -21.08
C ARG A 9 -32.71 86.84 -22.14
N ARG A 10 -33.01 86.41 -23.38
CA ARG A 10 -33.24 87.17 -24.65
C ARG A 10 -32.13 87.29 -25.72
N LEU A 11 -32.62 87.36 -26.97
CA LEU A 11 -32.14 88.07 -28.18
C LEU A 11 -31.08 87.33 -29.04
N THR A 12 -31.43 86.76 -30.22
CA THR A 12 -31.62 87.33 -31.59
C THR A 12 -30.34 87.51 -32.43
N ALA A 13 -30.56 87.33 -33.75
CA ALA A 13 -29.74 87.70 -34.91
C ALA A 13 -28.65 86.68 -35.29
N ALA A 14 -28.75 85.91 -36.38
CA ALA A 14 -28.89 86.25 -37.81
C ALA A 14 -27.69 87.03 -38.35
N PHE A 15 -26.93 86.41 -39.28
CA PHE A 15 -26.07 86.98 -40.36
C PHE A 15 -25.19 85.80 -40.86
N PHE A 16 -24.76 85.59 -42.11
CA PHE A 16 -25.14 85.90 -43.50
C PHE A 16 -24.05 85.19 -44.36
N ALA A 17 -24.28 85.12 -45.68
CA ALA A 17 -23.35 84.73 -46.77
C ALA A 17 -23.15 83.20 -46.98
N VAL A 18 -23.62 82.53 -48.05
CA VAL A 18 -23.69 82.76 -49.52
C VAL A 18 -22.38 82.50 -50.28
N LEU A 19 -22.44 81.50 -51.19
CA LEU A 19 -21.82 81.27 -52.52
C LEU A 19 -21.20 79.86 -52.64
N LEU A 20 -21.85 78.97 -53.41
CA LEU A 20 -21.50 78.53 -54.78
C LEU A 20 -20.20 77.69 -54.84
N ALA A 21 -20.05 76.60 -55.59
CA ALA A 21 -20.86 75.81 -56.51
C ALA A 21 -20.00 74.57 -56.87
N CYS A 22 -20.61 73.44 -57.22
CA CYS A 22 -20.23 72.56 -58.34
C CYS A 22 -20.93 71.20 -58.18
N GLY A 23 -21.73 70.84 -59.18
CA GLY A 23 -22.51 69.61 -59.21
C GLY A 23 -21.72 68.39 -59.66
N PHE A 24 -22.31 67.22 -59.47
CA PHE A 24 -22.16 66.05 -60.34
C PHE A 24 -23.38 65.12 -60.17
N LEU A 25 -23.67 64.38 -61.23
CA LEU A 25 -24.87 63.59 -61.52
C LEU A 25 -25.09 62.33 -60.62
N VAL A 26 -26.37 62.05 -60.31
CA VAL A 26 -27.20 60.80 -60.15
C VAL A 26 -26.46 59.43 -60.26
N PRO A 27 -26.93 58.26 -59.71
CA PRO A 27 -28.30 57.91 -59.26
C PRO A 27 -28.50 56.78 -58.18
N PHE A 28 -29.76 56.37 -57.99
CA PHE A 28 -30.31 55.07 -57.51
C PHE A 28 -29.74 54.42 -56.24
N GLY A 29 -30.55 54.45 -55.18
CA GLY A 29 -30.41 53.58 -54.02
C GLY A 29 -30.76 52.12 -54.36
N CYS A 30 -29.83 51.23 -54.07
CA CYS A 30 -30.06 49.79 -53.89
C CYS A 30 -29.55 49.39 -52.50
N PHE A 31 -30.24 48.41 -51.92
CA PHE A 31 -29.98 47.71 -50.65
C PHE A 31 -30.36 48.46 -49.36
N GLN A 32 -31.61 48.25 -48.92
CA GLN A 32 -31.84 47.98 -47.50
C GLN A 32 -31.38 46.53 -47.27
N ASP A 33 -30.13 46.35 -46.88
CA ASP A 33 -29.70 45.11 -46.27
C ASP A 33 -30.18 45.09 -44.81
N ASN A 34 -30.95 44.06 -44.49
CA ASN A 34 -31.47 43.79 -43.15
C ASN A 34 -30.37 43.26 -42.21
N PHE A 35 -29.12 43.71 -42.41
CA PHE A 35 -27.92 43.17 -41.78
C PHE A 35 -27.99 43.25 -40.26
N SER A 36 -28.67 44.26 -39.73
CA SER A 36 -28.83 44.45 -38.28
C SER A 36 -29.75 43.41 -37.63
N ARG A 37 -30.72 42.84 -38.36
CA ARG A 37 -31.65 41.84 -37.81
C ARG A 37 -31.06 40.43 -37.87
N ASP A 38 -30.19 40.18 -38.85
CA ASP A 38 -29.48 38.92 -38.98
C ASP A 38 -28.36 38.82 -37.93
N VAL A 39 -27.63 39.92 -37.64
CA VAL A 39 -26.63 39.97 -36.56
C VAL A 39 -27.26 39.75 -35.18
N GLU A 40 -28.46 40.27 -34.92
CA GLU A 40 -29.14 40.05 -33.64
C GLU A 40 -29.64 38.60 -33.50
N SER A 41 -30.08 37.96 -34.59
CA SER A 41 -30.44 36.52 -34.58
C SER A 41 -29.24 35.59 -34.47
N VAL A 42 -28.07 35.96 -35.04
CA VAL A 42 -26.82 35.22 -34.88
C VAL A 42 -26.28 35.38 -33.46
N ASN A 43 -26.38 36.58 -32.90
CA ASN A 43 -25.94 36.85 -31.53
C ASN A 43 -26.89 36.24 -30.47
N ASP A 44 -28.17 36.00 -30.80
CA ASP A 44 -29.10 35.23 -29.96
C ASP A 44 -28.91 33.70 -30.13
N GLN A 45 -28.53 33.20 -31.32
CA GLN A 45 -28.13 31.80 -31.50
C GLN A 45 -26.80 31.48 -30.80
N GLU A 46 -25.79 32.36 -30.88
CA GLU A 46 -24.51 32.21 -30.17
C GLU A 46 -24.65 32.44 -28.65
N ARG A 47 -25.77 32.99 -28.17
CA ARG A 47 -26.09 33.15 -26.74
C ARG A 47 -26.83 31.96 -26.14
N GLU A 48 -27.47 31.13 -26.96
CA GLU A 48 -27.99 29.82 -26.54
C GLU A 48 -26.97 28.69 -26.72
N GLU A 49 -25.93 28.86 -27.55
CA GLU A 49 -24.73 28.02 -27.55
C GLU A 49 -23.78 28.40 -26.39
N GLY A 50 -24.32 28.44 -25.18
CA GLY A 50 -23.51 28.32 -23.98
C GLY A 50 -22.91 26.93 -23.96
N SER A 51 -21.64 26.83 -24.38
CA SER A 51 -20.74 25.67 -24.26
C SER A 51 -20.94 24.94 -22.92
N SER A 52 -21.86 23.98 -22.92
CA SER A 52 -22.01 22.98 -21.89
C SER A 52 -21.68 21.64 -22.55
N ALA A 53 -21.14 20.74 -21.74
CA ALA A 53 -20.70 19.43 -22.17
C ALA A 53 -21.90 18.52 -22.49
N GLU A 54 -22.74 18.91 -23.46
CA GLU A 54 -23.96 18.21 -23.84
C GLU A 54 -23.61 16.75 -24.22
N GLY A 55 -23.97 15.82 -23.33
CA GLY A 55 -23.74 14.39 -23.47
C GLY A 55 -22.42 13.85 -22.88
N PHE A 56 -21.63 14.65 -22.17
CA PHE A 56 -20.52 14.11 -21.36
C PHE A 56 -20.99 13.83 -19.93
N PRO A 57 -20.52 12.74 -19.30
CA PRO A 57 -20.84 12.47 -17.92
C PRO A 57 -20.18 13.50 -17.00
N GLU A 58 -20.92 14.01 -16.02
CA GLU A 58 -20.42 14.92 -15.00
C GLU A 58 -20.12 14.18 -13.70
N PRO A 59 -18.88 14.27 -13.15
CA PRO A 59 -18.53 13.67 -11.88
C PRO A 59 -19.40 14.18 -10.72
N GLY A 60 -19.90 13.26 -9.88
CA GLY A 60 -20.77 13.61 -8.77
C GLY A 60 -20.06 14.44 -7.71
N ASN A 61 -20.77 15.38 -7.07
CA ASN A 61 -20.25 16.24 -5.99
C ASN A 61 -18.95 16.98 -6.37
N GLY A 62 -18.87 17.49 -7.61
CA GLY A 62 -17.67 18.15 -8.13
C GLY A 62 -16.47 17.22 -8.28
N GLY A 63 -16.69 15.92 -8.39
CA GLY A 63 -15.65 14.91 -8.54
C GLY A 63 -14.88 14.59 -7.26
N ALA A 64 -15.38 14.94 -6.08
CA ALA A 64 -14.68 14.67 -4.83
C ALA A 64 -14.61 13.16 -4.51
N ILE A 65 -13.40 12.65 -4.26
CA ILE A 65 -13.15 11.29 -3.78
C ILE A 65 -12.75 11.36 -2.29
N THR A 66 -13.38 10.54 -1.47
CA THR A 66 -13.07 10.40 -0.04
C THR A 66 -12.37 9.07 0.24
N ILE A 67 -11.42 9.11 1.18
CA ILE A 67 -10.66 7.93 1.64
C ILE A 67 -11.07 7.62 3.07
N SER A 68 -11.30 6.34 3.37
CA SER A 68 -11.61 5.84 4.70
C SER A 68 -11.10 4.41 4.90
N ALA A 69 -11.34 3.82 6.08
CA ALA A 69 -10.99 2.44 6.41
C ALA A 69 -9.54 2.07 6.06
N ILE A 70 -8.60 2.97 6.36
CA ILE A 70 -7.18 2.79 6.06
C ILE A 70 -6.62 1.71 6.99
N THR A 71 -5.96 0.71 6.40
CA THR A 71 -5.22 -0.35 7.09
C THR A 71 -3.75 -0.32 6.66
N PHE A 72 -2.97 -1.33 7.06
CA PHE A 72 -1.59 -1.50 6.60
C PHE A 72 -1.50 -1.81 5.09
N THR A 73 -2.50 -2.49 4.52
CA THR A 73 -2.42 -2.98 3.14
C THR A 73 -3.67 -2.69 2.31
N SER A 74 -4.59 -1.89 2.85
CA SER A 74 -5.82 -1.52 2.16
C SER A 74 -6.34 -0.14 2.56
N LEU A 75 -7.20 0.41 1.72
CA LEU A 75 -8.04 1.57 2.02
C LEU A 75 -9.32 1.53 1.19
N GLN A 76 -10.35 2.25 1.64
CA GLN A 76 -11.60 2.37 0.92
C GLN A 76 -11.72 3.74 0.27
N LEU A 77 -12.00 3.74 -1.03
CA LEU A 77 -12.42 4.90 -1.79
C LEU A 77 -13.95 4.99 -1.83
N LYS A 78 -14.47 6.21 -1.76
CA LYS A 78 -15.89 6.49 -1.92
C LYS A 78 -16.10 7.83 -2.62
N TRP A 79 -16.99 7.85 -3.60
CA TRP A 79 -17.39 9.04 -4.35
C TRP A 79 -18.91 9.04 -4.55
N LEU A 80 -19.47 10.21 -4.91
CA LEU A 80 -20.85 10.28 -5.35
C LEU A 80 -20.91 9.89 -6.84
N PRO A 81 -21.84 9.03 -7.28
CA PRO A 81 -22.01 8.73 -8.70
C PRO A 81 -22.15 9.98 -9.56
N GLY A 82 -21.63 9.90 -10.78
CA GLY A 82 -21.81 10.94 -11.79
C GLY A 82 -23.24 11.00 -12.30
N ILE A 83 -23.55 12.11 -12.95
CA ILE A 83 -24.80 12.33 -13.66
C ILE A 83 -24.52 12.50 -15.14
N ASP A 84 -25.43 12.03 -15.97
CA ASP A 84 -25.36 12.20 -17.43
C ASP A 84 -26.78 12.43 -17.94
N THR A 85 -26.94 13.25 -18.98
CA THR A 85 -28.26 13.62 -19.51
C THR A 85 -28.82 12.58 -20.49
N VAL A 86 -27.98 11.66 -20.99
CA VAL A 86 -28.32 10.65 -22.00
C VAL A 86 -28.24 9.24 -21.43
N THR A 87 -27.13 8.91 -20.77
CA THR A 87 -26.81 7.60 -20.21
C THR A 87 -27.44 7.43 -18.83
N LEU A 88 -28.10 6.30 -18.60
CA LEU A 88 -28.70 6.02 -17.30
C LEU A 88 -27.61 5.82 -16.22
N PRO A 89 -27.85 6.21 -14.96
CA PRO A 89 -26.85 6.04 -13.90
C PRO A 89 -26.34 4.61 -13.70
N ALA A 90 -27.18 3.61 -13.99
CA ALA A 90 -26.82 2.19 -13.91
C ALA A 90 -25.88 1.72 -15.05
N GLU A 91 -25.80 2.49 -16.13
CA GLU A 91 -25.00 2.22 -17.33
C GLU A 91 -23.72 3.06 -17.35
N LEU A 92 -23.53 3.96 -16.38
CA LEU A 92 -22.25 4.63 -16.17
C LEU A 92 -21.20 3.64 -15.67
N ARG A 93 -20.09 3.57 -16.40
CA ARG A 93 -18.94 2.72 -16.09
C ARG A 93 -17.89 3.52 -15.36
N TYR A 94 -17.32 2.93 -14.31
CA TYR A 94 -16.32 3.56 -13.46
C TYR A 94 -15.03 2.77 -13.47
N GLN A 95 -13.94 3.46 -13.79
CA GLN A 95 -12.58 2.92 -13.78
C GLN A 95 -11.80 3.57 -12.65
N VAL A 96 -11.28 2.77 -11.72
CA VAL A 96 -10.53 3.25 -10.56
C VAL A 96 -9.05 3.05 -10.83
N TYR A 97 -8.28 4.13 -10.80
CA TYR A 97 -6.84 4.14 -11.05
C TYR A 97 -6.07 4.38 -9.75
N CYS A 98 -4.96 3.66 -9.59
CA CYS A 98 -4.06 3.75 -8.44
C CYS A 98 -2.61 3.86 -8.92
N SER A 99 -1.85 4.79 -8.35
CA SER A 99 -0.42 4.98 -8.67
C SER A 99 0.38 5.30 -7.41
N LYS A 100 1.65 4.88 -7.38
CA LYS A 100 2.62 5.31 -6.34
C LYS A 100 3.22 6.68 -6.64
N ILE A 101 3.02 7.18 -7.86
CA ILE A 101 3.52 8.46 -8.33
C ILE A 101 2.33 9.37 -8.60
N ASN A 102 2.53 10.66 -8.40
CA ASN A 102 1.51 11.66 -8.65
C ASN A 102 1.39 11.96 -10.15
N ASN A 103 0.80 11.04 -10.92
CA ASN A 103 0.76 11.08 -12.39
C ASN A 103 -0.61 10.72 -12.99
N ILE A 104 -1.70 10.90 -12.23
CA ILE A 104 -3.06 10.54 -12.65
C ILE A 104 -4.09 11.62 -12.32
N HIS A 105 -3.72 12.90 -12.46
CA HIS A 105 -4.62 14.02 -12.10
C HIS A 105 -5.76 14.22 -13.09
N THR A 106 -5.45 14.08 -14.37
CA THR A 106 -6.37 14.35 -15.48
C THR A 106 -6.55 13.11 -16.36
N LEU A 107 -7.52 13.14 -17.29
CA LEU A 107 -7.69 12.09 -18.28
C LEU A 107 -6.43 11.93 -19.16
N GLU A 108 -5.80 13.04 -19.55
CA GLU A 108 -4.57 13.03 -20.35
C GLU A 108 -3.42 12.37 -19.57
N ASP A 109 -3.27 12.69 -18.28
CA ASP A 109 -2.25 12.05 -17.43
C ASP A 109 -2.50 10.54 -17.32
N ILE A 110 -3.75 10.13 -17.10
CA ILE A 110 -4.11 8.71 -17.00
C ILE A 110 -3.78 8.00 -18.32
N ASP A 111 -4.21 8.56 -19.45
CA ASP A 111 -4.00 7.97 -20.78
C ASP A 111 -2.50 7.86 -21.12
N ALA A 112 -1.70 8.87 -20.75
CA ALA A 112 -0.25 8.86 -20.95
C ALA A 112 0.48 7.83 -20.08
N ASN A 113 -0.11 7.42 -18.95
CA ASN A 113 0.54 6.56 -17.95
C ASN A 113 -0.08 5.16 -17.83
N LEU A 114 -0.99 4.75 -18.73
CA LEU A 114 -1.72 3.47 -18.67
C LEU A 114 -0.83 2.22 -18.54
N SER A 115 0.43 2.28 -18.98
CA SER A 115 1.38 1.17 -18.85
C SER A 115 1.99 1.02 -17.45
N THR A 116 1.85 2.02 -16.58
CA THR A 116 2.48 2.08 -15.24
C THR A 116 1.48 2.22 -14.10
N VAL A 117 0.26 2.64 -14.41
CA VAL A 117 -0.83 2.83 -13.43
C VAL A 117 -1.60 1.52 -13.25
N LEU A 118 -2.00 1.23 -12.02
CA LEU A 118 -2.88 0.11 -11.73
C LEU A 118 -4.34 0.49 -11.99
N LEU A 119 -5.00 -0.20 -12.93
CA LEU A 119 -6.46 -0.21 -13.02
C LEU A 119 -7.01 -1.16 -11.95
N ALA A 120 -7.45 -0.59 -10.83
CA ALA A 120 -7.86 -1.33 -9.64
C ALA A 120 -9.30 -1.84 -9.73
N ALA A 121 -10.17 -1.14 -10.45
CA ALA A 121 -11.56 -1.56 -10.67
C ALA A 121 -12.07 -1.06 -12.01
N ASP A 122 -13.03 -1.80 -12.57
CA ASP A 122 -13.72 -1.45 -13.80
C ASP A 122 -15.13 -2.05 -13.79
N SER A 123 -16.13 -1.24 -13.45
CA SER A 123 -17.49 -1.75 -13.24
C SER A 123 -18.57 -0.68 -13.42
N TYR A 124 -19.79 -1.11 -13.69
CA TYR A 124 -20.96 -0.26 -13.81
C TYR A 124 -21.52 0.12 -12.44
N ALA A 125 -22.07 1.34 -12.33
CA ALA A 125 -22.75 1.84 -11.13
C ALA A 125 -21.91 1.75 -9.83
N LEU A 126 -20.58 1.85 -9.95
CA LEU A 126 -19.66 1.79 -8.82
C LEU A 126 -19.52 3.17 -8.15
N SER A 127 -19.64 3.21 -6.82
CA SER A 127 -19.48 4.42 -6.01
C SER A 127 -18.58 4.25 -4.79
N THR A 128 -18.11 3.03 -4.56
CA THR A 128 -17.17 2.70 -3.51
C THR A 128 -16.29 1.53 -3.94
N PHE A 129 -15.04 1.54 -3.52
CA PHE A 129 -14.11 0.48 -3.84
C PHE A 129 -13.10 0.29 -2.71
N ASN A 130 -12.89 -0.96 -2.27
CA ASN A 130 -11.87 -1.30 -1.29
C ASN A 130 -10.62 -1.76 -2.04
N ILE A 131 -9.57 -0.94 -2.02
CA ILE A 131 -8.28 -1.26 -2.63
C ILE A 131 -7.49 -2.09 -1.62
N THR A 132 -7.03 -3.27 -2.02
CA THR A 132 -6.23 -4.19 -1.19
C THR A 132 -4.89 -4.50 -1.86
N GLY A 133 -3.96 -5.13 -1.13
CA GLY A 133 -2.64 -5.47 -1.66
C GLY A 133 -1.71 -4.27 -1.80
N LEU A 134 -1.96 -3.21 -1.03
CA LEU A 134 -1.07 -2.06 -0.92
C LEU A 134 0.09 -2.39 0.02
N ILE A 135 1.24 -1.80 -0.23
CA ILE A 135 2.41 -1.88 0.67
C ILE A 135 2.17 -0.97 1.89
N ALA A 136 2.56 -1.43 3.08
CA ALA A 136 2.50 -0.67 4.33
C ALA A 136 3.36 0.61 4.29
N GLY A 137 2.91 1.64 5.01
CA GLY A 137 3.60 2.93 5.10
C GLY A 137 3.79 3.67 3.76
N THR A 138 3.06 3.29 2.70
CA THR A 138 3.27 3.81 1.35
C THR A 138 2.15 4.77 0.96
N SER A 139 2.53 5.90 0.35
CA SER A 139 1.60 6.87 -0.21
C SER A 139 1.17 6.48 -1.62
N TYR A 140 -0.13 6.59 -1.88
CA TYR A 140 -0.75 6.31 -3.17
C TYR A 140 -1.61 7.48 -3.62
N TYR A 141 -1.71 7.63 -4.92
CA TYR A 141 -2.58 8.56 -5.62
C TYR A 141 -3.69 7.78 -6.31
N PHE A 142 -4.89 8.36 -6.29
CA PHE A 142 -6.10 7.73 -6.80
C PHE A 142 -6.85 8.70 -7.71
N ASN A 143 -7.44 8.15 -8.76
CA ASN A 143 -8.43 8.85 -9.57
C ASN A 143 -9.51 7.87 -10.04
N VAL A 144 -10.70 8.39 -10.31
CA VAL A 144 -11.82 7.65 -10.86
C VAL A 144 -12.21 8.31 -12.18
N VAL A 145 -12.40 7.50 -13.22
CA VAL A 145 -12.94 7.97 -14.50
C VAL A 145 -14.33 7.39 -14.65
N VAL A 146 -15.30 8.25 -14.93
CA VAL A 146 -16.64 7.84 -15.35
C VAL A 146 -16.71 7.90 -16.87
N THR A 147 -17.26 6.84 -17.46
CA THR A 147 -17.47 6.69 -18.90
C THR A 147 -18.94 6.39 -19.14
N ASP A 148 -19.53 7.09 -20.10
CA ASP A 148 -20.92 6.90 -20.51
C ASP A 148 -21.09 5.75 -21.54
N ALA A 149 -22.29 5.59 -22.08
CA ALA A 149 -22.57 4.54 -23.07
C ALA A 149 -21.99 4.83 -24.46
N ASP A 150 -21.74 6.09 -24.80
CA ASP A 150 -21.19 6.56 -26.08
C ASP A 150 -19.65 6.64 -26.07
N GLY A 151 -19.02 6.41 -24.91
CA GLY A 151 -17.59 6.41 -24.70
C GLY A 151 -17.01 7.76 -24.25
N ASN A 152 -17.84 8.76 -23.98
CA ASN A 152 -17.40 10.02 -23.41
C ASN A 152 -16.95 9.80 -21.96
N ARG A 153 -15.89 10.52 -21.57
CA ARG A 153 -15.19 10.31 -20.30
C ARG A 153 -15.08 11.60 -19.52
N ALA A 154 -15.17 11.48 -18.20
CA ALA A 154 -14.79 12.54 -17.27
C ALA A 154 -14.01 11.96 -16.08
N ALA A 155 -12.98 12.69 -15.64
CA ALA A 155 -12.21 12.33 -14.46
C ALA A 155 -12.78 13.02 -13.21
N TYR A 156 -12.77 12.29 -12.10
CA TYR A 156 -12.95 12.86 -10.78
C TYR A 156 -11.70 13.66 -10.39
N THR A 157 -11.80 14.44 -9.30
CA THR A 157 -10.65 15.14 -8.75
C THR A 157 -9.76 14.12 -8.05
N SER A 158 -8.50 14.01 -8.49
CA SER A 158 -7.58 13.06 -7.90
C SER A 158 -7.35 13.33 -6.41
N THR A 159 -7.09 12.26 -5.65
CA THR A 159 -6.85 12.31 -4.21
C THR A 159 -5.65 11.44 -3.86
N SER A 160 -5.11 11.59 -2.65
CA SER A 160 -4.01 10.77 -2.16
C SER A 160 -4.23 10.33 -0.72
N GLY A 161 -3.67 9.17 -0.39
CA GLY A 161 -3.72 8.58 0.95
C GLY A 161 -2.55 7.66 1.18
N ALA A 162 -2.17 7.49 2.44
CA ALA A 162 -1.10 6.59 2.85
C ALA A 162 -1.68 5.43 3.67
N THR A 163 -1.15 4.23 3.45
CA THR A 163 -1.40 3.08 4.33
C THR A 163 -0.71 3.27 5.68
N LEU A 164 -1.17 2.53 6.70
CA LEU A 164 -0.54 2.53 8.01
C LEU A 164 0.89 1.99 7.92
N VAL A 165 1.80 2.56 8.71
CA VAL A 165 3.17 2.07 8.86
C VAL A 165 3.15 0.85 9.77
N ALA A 166 3.63 -0.29 9.27
CA ALA A 166 3.82 -1.49 10.08
C ALA A 166 5.22 -1.44 10.72
N ASN A 167 5.28 -1.02 11.99
CA ASN A 167 6.50 -1.17 12.81
C ASN A 167 6.37 -2.44 13.65
N GLY A 168 7.46 -3.19 13.80
CA GLY A 168 7.47 -4.39 14.61
C GLY A 168 8.64 -5.30 14.32
N ILE A 169 8.75 -6.35 15.14
CA ILE A 169 9.51 -7.56 14.82
C ILE A 169 8.55 -8.46 14.04
N PHE A 170 8.88 -8.80 12.80
CA PHE A 170 8.06 -9.69 11.99
C PHE A 170 8.60 -11.11 12.06
N LEU A 171 7.77 -12.04 12.51
CA LEU A 171 8.05 -13.46 12.42
C LEU A 171 7.44 -14.02 11.14
N PHE A 172 8.14 -14.93 10.49
CA PHE A 172 7.68 -15.63 9.29
C PHE A 172 8.37 -16.98 9.16
N SER A 173 7.92 -17.83 8.24
CA SER A 173 8.55 -19.11 7.96
C SER A 173 8.57 -19.44 6.47
N PRO A 174 9.58 -20.19 6.00
CA PRO A 174 9.54 -20.80 4.69
C PRO A 174 8.36 -21.78 4.57
N SER A 175 7.85 -21.95 3.36
CA SER A 175 6.76 -22.89 3.07
C SER A 175 7.17 -24.37 3.09
N ASP A 176 8.46 -24.67 3.22
CA ASP A 176 9.03 -26.02 3.35
C ASP A 176 9.31 -26.43 4.81
N THR A 177 9.34 -27.73 5.05
CA THR A 177 9.68 -28.30 6.36
C THR A 177 11.00 -29.06 6.24
N TYR A 178 11.74 -29.11 7.34
CA TYR A 178 13.09 -29.61 7.38
C TYR A 178 13.27 -30.58 8.55
N ASN A 179 14.01 -31.65 8.31
CA ASN A 179 14.58 -32.46 9.38
C ASN A 179 15.63 -31.63 10.14
N GLY A 180 16.03 -32.07 11.34
CA GLY A 180 16.95 -31.35 12.22
C GLY A 180 18.38 -31.12 11.68
N ASN A 181 18.74 -31.68 10.51
CA ASN A 181 19.99 -31.33 9.82
C ASN A 181 19.76 -30.09 8.95
N LEU A 182 19.70 -28.93 9.59
CA LEU A 182 19.44 -27.66 8.92
C LEU A 182 20.66 -27.17 8.13
N MET A 183 21.88 -27.60 8.47
CA MET A 183 23.08 -27.37 7.65
C MET A 183 22.99 -27.96 6.24
N ALA A 184 22.17 -29.00 6.05
CA ALA A 184 21.98 -29.62 4.74
C ALA A 184 20.87 -28.95 3.91
N VAL A 185 20.14 -27.98 4.48
CA VAL A 185 19.08 -27.25 3.77
C VAL A 185 19.74 -26.33 2.74
N PRO A 186 19.39 -26.44 1.44
CA PRO A 186 19.91 -25.51 0.44
C PRO A 186 19.41 -24.10 0.71
N VAL A 187 20.32 -23.12 0.68
CA VAL A 187 19.93 -21.70 0.71
C VAL A 187 19.21 -21.38 -0.61
N PRO A 188 17.96 -20.88 -0.58
CA PRO A 188 17.28 -20.45 -1.79
C PRO A 188 18.12 -19.34 -2.44
N VAL A 189 18.60 -19.57 -3.66
CA VAL A 189 19.53 -18.63 -4.31
C VAL A 189 18.74 -17.47 -4.91
N THR A 190 18.99 -16.25 -4.43
CA THR A 190 18.43 -15.02 -5.02
C THR A 190 19.43 -14.31 -5.96
N THR A 191 20.72 -14.65 -5.88
CA THR A 191 21.75 -14.30 -6.88
C THR A 191 23.01 -15.14 -6.62
N LEU A 192 23.72 -15.50 -7.68
CA LEU A 192 24.86 -16.44 -7.69
C LEU A 192 25.97 -16.09 -6.69
N VAL A 193 25.92 -16.66 -5.49
CA VAL A 193 27.10 -16.87 -4.65
C VAL A 193 27.12 -18.33 -4.23
N THR A 194 27.83 -19.13 -5.03
CA THR A 194 28.17 -20.51 -4.70
C THR A 194 29.46 -20.51 -3.90
N THR A 195 29.38 -20.37 -2.58
CA THR A 195 30.45 -20.84 -1.71
C THR A 195 29.83 -21.53 -0.51
N SER A 196 29.63 -22.84 -0.64
CA SER A 196 29.59 -23.73 0.51
C SER A 196 30.98 -23.68 1.13
N VAL A 197 31.10 -23.04 2.29
CA VAL A 197 32.35 -23.00 3.06
C VAL A 197 32.19 -23.98 4.20
N VAL A 198 32.98 -25.05 4.18
CA VAL A 198 33.15 -25.92 5.34
C VAL A 198 33.62 -25.03 6.51
N GLY A 199 32.84 -24.96 7.59
CA GLY A 199 33.14 -24.13 8.77
C GLY A 199 32.32 -22.85 8.93
N THR A 200 31.25 -22.62 8.15
CA THR A 200 30.26 -21.57 8.48
C THR A 200 29.54 -21.90 9.79
N PRO A 201 29.45 -20.95 10.74
CA PRO A 201 28.53 -21.05 11.88
C PRO A 201 27.13 -21.42 11.41
N ILE A 202 26.42 -22.25 12.17
CA ILE A 202 25.06 -22.67 11.82
C ILE A 202 24.14 -21.45 11.70
N ARG A 203 24.32 -20.45 12.59
CA ARG A 203 23.57 -19.19 12.55
C ARG A 203 23.62 -18.53 11.17
N ASP A 204 24.82 -18.32 10.64
CA ASP A 204 25.02 -17.65 9.34
C ASP A 204 24.33 -18.38 8.20
N HIS A 205 24.34 -19.73 8.24
CA HIS A 205 23.66 -20.55 7.24
C HIS A 205 22.13 -20.40 7.32
N LEU A 206 21.56 -20.42 8.54
CA LEU A 206 20.12 -20.26 8.72
C LEU A 206 19.65 -18.83 8.42
N ASP A 207 20.45 -17.83 8.77
CA ASP A 207 20.18 -16.44 8.45
C ASP A 207 20.17 -16.24 6.92
N ALA A 208 21.08 -16.87 6.19
CA ALA A 208 21.08 -16.84 4.73
C ALA A 208 19.79 -17.43 4.12
N ILE A 209 19.25 -18.51 4.70
CA ILE A 209 17.93 -19.05 4.31
C ILE A 209 16.84 -18.01 4.57
N CYS A 210 16.81 -17.42 5.76
CA CYS A 210 15.80 -16.44 6.14
C CYS A 210 15.85 -15.16 5.27
N VAL A 211 17.05 -14.67 4.95
CA VAL A 211 17.25 -13.53 4.04
C VAL A 211 16.68 -13.83 2.66
N ALA A 212 16.97 -15.02 2.12
CA ALA A 212 16.47 -15.42 0.81
C ALA A 212 14.94 -15.55 0.79
N VAL A 213 14.36 -16.15 1.83
CA VAL A 213 12.90 -16.32 1.95
C VAL A 213 12.22 -14.96 2.14
N ARG A 214 12.78 -14.06 2.96
CA ARG A 214 12.26 -12.68 3.08
C ARG A 214 12.28 -11.96 1.73
N ALA A 215 13.32 -12.12 0.93
CA ALA A 215 13.42 -11.47 -0.37
C ALA A 215 12.42 -12.01 -1.40
N ASN A 216 12.17 -13.32 -1.40
CA ASN A 216 11.31 -13.97 -2.41
C ASN A 216 9.83 -13.92 -2.04
N ASP A 217 9.50 -14.20 -0.79
CA ASP A 217 8.12 -14.48 -0.36
C ASP A 217 7.53 -13.34 0.47
N PHE A 218 8.37 -12.51 1.09
CA PHE A 218 7.97 -11.46 2.04
C PHE A 218 8.62 -10.11 1.73
N ALA A 219 8.77 -9.77 0.45
CA ALA A 219 9.49 -8.58 -0.01
C ALA A 219 8.94 -7.25 0.54
N ASP A 220 7.64 -7.23 0.85
CA ASP A 220 6.90 -6.08 1.36
C ASP A 220 7.05 -5.85 2.88
N LEU A 221 7.71 -6.76 3.62
CA LEU A 221 7.98 -6.54 5.04
C LEU A 221 8.93 -5.35 5.24
N PRO A 222 8.58 -4.35 6.07
CA PRO A 222 9.37 -3.13 6.23
C PRO A 222 10.54 -3.32 7.22
N CYS A 223 11.37 -4.33 6.98
CA CYS A 223 12.49 -4.73 7.83
C CYS A 223 13.78 -4.90 7.04
N THR A 224 14.93 -4.73 7.69
CA THR A 224 16.26 -4.80 7.04
C THR A 224 17.19 -5.82 7.69
N ALA A 225 17.10 -6.01 9.01
CA ALA A 225 17.81 -7.08 9.70
C ALA A 225 16.97 -8.35 9.60
N VAL A 226 17.58 -9.48 9.24
CA VAL A 226 16.88 -10.76 9.10
C VAL A 226 17.74 -11.86 9.71
N HIS A 227 17.18 -12.60 10.66
CA HIS A 227 17.85 -13.69 11.35
C HIS A 227 16.91 -14.88 11.52
N ALA A 228 17.46 -16.09 11.57
CA ALA A 228 16.72 -17.28 11.96
C ALA A 228 16.28 -17.18 13.43
N PHE A 229 15.01 -17.46 13.67
CA PHE A 229 14.42 -17.43 15.00
C PHE A 229 14.46 -18.83 15.59
N ILE A 230 15.62 -19.24 16.10
CA ILE A 230 15.91 -20.58 16.60
C ILE A 230 17.07 -20.52 17.59
N SER A 231 17.12 -21.37 18.60
CA SER A 231 18.29 -21.49 19.46
C SER A 231 19.27 -22.51 18.88
N THR A 232 20.52 -22.09 18.63
CA THR A 232 21.54 -22.95 18.02
C THR A 232 22.40 -23.65 19.06
N GLY A 233 22.51 -23.10 20.27
CA GLY A 233 23.38 -23.64 21.31
C GLY A 233 24.87 -23.45 21.02
N GLU A 234 25.23 -22.70 19.98
CA GLU A 234 26.61 -22.30 19.72
C GLU A 234 27.03 -21.26 20.77
N ILE A 235 28.20 -21.44 21.39
CA ILE A 235 28.74 -20.45 22.33
C ILE A 235 29.23 -19.27 21.47
N VAL A 236 28.50 -18.17 21.48
CA VAL A 236 29.02 -16.89 20.99
C VAL A 236 30.12 -16.44 21.95
N SER A 237 31.29 -16.11 21.39
CA SER A 237 32.56 -15.73 22.04
C SER A 237 32.48 -15.26 23.50
N ASN A 238 33.36 -15.82 24.35
CA ASN A 238 33.84 -15.37 25.68
C ASN A 238 32.83 -14.81 26.72
N THR A 239 31.54 -14.88 26.43
CA THR A 239 30.42 -14.64 27.33
C THR A 239 29.65 -15.95 27.37
N ALA A 240 29.35 -16.46 28.56
CA ALA A 240 28.74 -17.78 28.75
C ALA A 240 27.25 -17.85 28.31
N GLY A 241 26.88 -17.17 27.23
CA GLY A 241 25.55 -17.18 26.62
C GLY A 241 25.54 -18.11 25.41
N TYR A 242 24.63 -19.07 25.41
CA TYR A 242 24.28 -19.80 24.20
C TYR A 242 23.62 -18.84 23.20
N ASP A 243 23.93 -18.97 21.91
CA ASP A 243 23.13 -18.36 20.83
C ASP A 243 21.73 -18.97 20.90
N SER A 244 20.84 -18.19 21.51
CA SER A 244 19.49 -18.57 21.89
C SER A 244 18.52 -17.47 21.49
N ILE A 245 17.26 -17.85 21.30
CA ILE A 245 16.20 -16.89 20.98
C ILE A 245 16.21 -15.75 22.02
N LYS A 246 16.22 -16.06 23.32
CA LYS A 246 16.28 -15.07 24.40
C LYS A 246 17.42 -14.05 24.27
N GLY A 247 18.56 -14.48 23.74
CA GLY A 247 19.77 -13.64 23.57
C GLY A 247 19.78 -12.78 22.30
N MET A 248 18.77 -12.89 21.41
CA MET A 248 18.74 -12.14 20.15
C MET A 248 18.81 -10.61 20.31
N PRO A 249 18.16 -9.97 21.31
CA PRO A 249 18.31 -8.53 21.52
C PRO A 249 19.76 -8.07 21.73
N GLU A 250 20.50 -8.77 22.60
CA GLU A 250 21.89 -8.43 22.92
C GLU A 250 22.82 -8.79 21.76
N THR A 251 22.57 -9.92 21.09
CA THR A 251 23.47 -10.47 20.07
C THR A 251 23.31 -9.78 18.72
N PHE A 252 22.07 -9.47 18.32
CA PHE A 252 21.74 -8.99 16.97
C PHE A 252 21.10 -7.60 16.95
N GLY A 253 20.92 -6.96 18.12
CA GLY A 253 20.30 -5.63 18.20
C GLY A 253 18.80 -5.64 17.91
N LEU A 254 18.11 -6.73 18.23
CA LEU A 254 16.65 -6.84 18.10
C LEU A 254 15.95 -5.84 19.05
N PRO A 255 15.01 -5.01 18.55
CA PRO A 255 14.37 -3.96 19.34
C PRO A 255 13.32 -4.53 20.29
N VAL A 256 13.59 -4.46 21.60
CA VAL A 256 12.72 -5.12 22.60
C VAL A 256 11.38 -4.43 22.83
N ASP A 257 11.25 -3.14 22.51
CA ASP A 257 10.05 -2.34 22.77
C ASP A 257 9.06 -2.31 21.56
N GLN A 258 9.30 -3.12 20.54
CA GLN A 258 8.47 -3.18 19.33
C GLN A 258 7.51 -4.37 19.37
N PRO A 259 6.29 -4.23 18.81
CA PRO A 259 5.34 -5.33 18.76
C PRO A 259 5.85 -6.45 17.87
N VAL A 260 5.57 -7.69 18.28
CA VAL A 260 5.85 -8.88 17.46
C VAL A 260 4.64 -9.14 16.59
N ARG A 261 4.86 -9.31 15.28
CA ARG A 261 3.79 -9.40 14.28
C ARG A 261 4.01 -10.56 13.32
N GLY A 262 2.91 -11.06 12.78
CA GLY A 262 2.94 -11.95 11.63
C GLY A 262 3.13 -11.21 10.29
N PRO A 263 3.44 -11.94 9.20
CA PRO A 263 3.80 -11.34 7.92
C PRO A 263 2.59 -11.11 7.00
N GLY A 264 1.40 -11.58 7.40
CA GLY A 264 0.17 -11.43 6.62
C GLY A 264 -0.26 -9.97 6.44
N PRO A 265 -1.21 -9.68 5.52
CA PRO A 265 -1.62 -8.32 5.17
C PRO A 265 -2.23 -7.53 6.33
N ALA A 266 -2.72 -8.22 7.35
CA ALA A 266 -3.25 -7.61 8.58
C ALA A 266 -2.16 -7.28 9.62
N PHE A 267 -0.94 -7.81 9.45
CA PHE A 267 0.16 -7.73 10.41
C PHE A 267 -0.29 -8.01 11.85
N TYR A 268 -0.97 -9.16 12.03
CA TYR A 268 -1.52 -9.58 13.31
C TYR A 268 -0.46 -9.47 14.41
N LYS A 269 -0.77 -8.68 15.43
CA LYS A 269 0.11 -8.46 16.57
C LYS A 269 0.01 -9.67 17.50
N VAL A 270 1.08 -10.44 17.56
CA VAL A 270 1.21 -11.66 18.37
C VAL A 270 1.57 -11.33 19.80
N ALA A 271 2.48 -10.38 20.00
CA ALA A 271 2.87 -9.88 21.31
C ALA A 271 3.07 -8.36 21.27
N ASP A 272 2.89 -7.70 22.40
CA ASP A 272 3.04 -6.24 22.53
C ASP A 272 4.51 -5.81 22.48
N ASN A 273 5.42 -6.65 22.98
CA ASN A 273 6.85 -6.43 22.93
C ASN A 273 7.63 -7.77 23.03
N TRP A 274 8.96 -7.72 23.12
CA TRP A 274 9.82 -8.91 23.19
C TRP A 274 9.66 -9.72 24.48
N ALA A 275 9.42 -9.07 25.63
CA ALA A 275 9.20 -9.77 26.89
C ALA A 275 7.87 -10.54 26.85
N ASP A 276 6.80 -9.87 26.42
CA ASP A 276 5.45 -10.44 26.33
C ASP A 276 5.38 -11.65 25.37
N LEU A 277 6.32 -11.76 24.43
CA LEU A 277 6.41 -12.93 23.54
C LEU A 277 6.65 -14.25 24.31
N PHE A 278 7.29 -14.18 25.48
CA PHE A 278 7.65 -15.36 26.29
C PHE A 278 6.83 -15.51 27.57
N ASP A 279 5.87 -14.61 27.81
CA ASP A 279 4.99 -14.71 28.96
C ASP A 279 3.92 -15.79 28.71
N ALA A 280 3.74 -16.67 29.70
CA ALA A 280 2.80 -17.78 29.60
C ALA A 280 1.36 -17.25 29.51
N ASP A 281 0.65 -17.65 28.46
CA ASP A 281 -0.76 -17.32 28.14
C ASP A 281 -1.02 -15.96 27.46
N GLU A 282 -0.01 -15.32 26.85
CA GLU A 282 -0.14 -13.94 26.36
C GLU A 282 -0.07 -13.74 24.83
N LEU A 283 0.11 -14.81 24.02
CA LEU A 283 0.03 -14.60 22.58
C LEU A 283 -1.40 -14.24 22.17
N ALA A 284 -1.58 -13.04 21.62
CA ALA A 284 -2.87 -12.59 21.13
C ALA A 284 -3.37 -13.41 19.93
N TYR A 285 -2.44 -14.01 19.17
CA TYR A 285 -2.69 -14.93 18.08
C TYR A 285 -1.64 -16.04 18.11
N ASP A 286 -2.08 -17.27 17.85
CA ASP A 286 -1.14 -18.36 17.56
C ASP A 286 -0.43 -18.13 16.20
N LEU A 287 0.65 -18.88 15.95
CA LEU A 287 1.47 -18.69 14.76
C LEU A 287 0.73 -18.99 13.46
N LEU A 288 -0.28 -19.86 13.49
CA LEU A 288 -1.09 -20.18 12.32
C LEU A 288 -2.04 -19.03 11.98
N ALA A 289 -2.75 -18.50 12.97
CA ALA A 289 -3.68 -17.39 12.83
C ALA A 289 -2.98 -16.07 12.47
N ALA A 290 -1.72 -15.91 12.88
CA ALA A 290 -0.88 -14.78 12.52
C ALA A 290 -0.19 -14.93 11.15
N ASP A 291 -0.44 -15.99 10.37
CA ASP A 291 0.26 -16.30 9.11
C ASP A 291 1.78 -16.48 9.26
N ILE A 292 2.29 -16.77 10.46
CA ILE A 292 3.72 -17.00 10.73
C ILE A 292 4.14 -18.39 10.29
N ALA A 293 3.37 -19.42 10.64
CA ALA A 293 3.74 -20.81 10.40
C ALA A 293 2.55 -21.74 10.11
N GLY A 294 2.57 -22.37 8.93
CA GLY A 294 1.59 -23.39 8.54
C GLY A 294 1.83 -24.78 9.15
N GLN A 295 3.00 -25.03 9.73
CA GLN A 295 3.34 -26.27 10.43
C GLN A 295 4.08 -25.97 11.75
N ASP A 296 4.21 -26.99 12.59
CA ASP A 296 4.99 -26.89 13.83
C ASP A 296 6.48 -26.63 13.47
N TRP A 297 7.28 -26.12 14.41
CA TRP A 297 8.59 -25.52 14.09
C TRP A 297 9.70 -25.92 15.06
N TRP A 298 10.95 -25.87 14.60
CA TRP A 298 12.13 -26.12 15.42
C TRP A 298 12.51 -24.89 16.25
N SER A 299 12.43 -24.99 17.57
CA SER A 299 12.81 -23.89 18.46
C SER A 299 14.17 -24.08 19.11
N GLY A 300 14.50 -25.29 19.57
CA GLY A 300 15.66 -25.54 20.43
C GLY A 300 15.59 -24.81 21.78
N SER A 301 14.41 -24.35 22.20
CA SER A 301 14.26 -23.38 23.30
C SER A 301 13.31 -23.82 24.39
N LEU A 302 13.60 -23.42 25.62
CA LEU A 302 12.64 -23.42 26.73
C LEU A 302 11.56 -22.34 26.50
N GLY A 303 10.52 -22.35 27.34
CA GLY A 303 9.40 -21.40 27.27
C GLY A 303 9.83 -19.93 27.29
N ASP A 304 10.93 -19.63 28.00
CA ASP A 304 11.50 -18.28 28.11
C ASP A 304 12.46 -17.90 26.95
N GLY A 305 12.51 -18.73 25.90
CA GLY A 305 13.40 -18.56 24.77
C GLY A 305 14.86 -18.95 25.04
N SER A 306 15.23 -19.36 26.26
CA SER A 306 16.59 -19.80 26.56
C SER A 306 16.88 -21.17 25.92
N PHE A 307 18.17 -21.46 25.69
CA PHE A 307 18.57 -22.72 25.07
C PHE A 307 18.15 -23.94 25.90
N ALA A 308 17.43 -24.88 25.26
CA ALA A 308 16.98 -26.10 25.90
C ALA A 308 18.11 -27.12 26.00
N THR A 309 18.59 -27.34 27.23
CA THR A 309 19.63 -28.33 27.54
C THR A 309 19.03 -29.66 27.98
N ASP A 310 19.73 -30.76 27.74
CA ASP A 310 19.37 -32.07 28.29
C ASP A 310 19.57 -32.06 29.83
N PRO A 311 18.52 -32.28 30.63
CA PRO A 311 18.61 -32.30 32.09
C PRO A 311 19.50 -33.45 32.63
N THR A 312 19.92 -34.41 31.80
CA THR A 312 20.87 -35.46 32.20
C THR A 312 22.32 -34.99 32.28
N GLY A 313 22.61 -33.73 31.95
CA GLY A 313 23.93 -33.12 32.15
C GLY A 313 24.98 -33.53 31.10
N THR A 314 24.55 -34.13 29.99
CA THR A 314 25.37 -34.16 28.78
C THR A 314 25.42 -32.76 28.20
N THR A 315 26.54 -32.33 27.63
CA THR A 315 26.71 -31.02 26.95
C THR A 315 25.83 -30.86 25.69
N GLN A 316 24.80 -31.67 25.53
CA GLN A 316 24.00 -31.82 24.33
C GLN A 316 22.62 -31.19 24.60
N GLY A 317 22.29 -30.15 23.85
CA GLY A 317 20.95 -29.55 23.92
C GLY A 317 19.95 -30.26 23.01
N TYR A 318 18.69 -29.88 23.14
CA TYR A 318 17.61 -30.31 22.26
C TYR A 318 17.63 -29.54 20.95
N ASN A 319 18.74 -29.61 20.24
CA ASN A 319 19.01 -28.86 19.02
C ASN A 319 19.55 -29.77 17.90
N CYS A 320 19.25 -31.07 17.91
CA CYS A 320 19.72 -31.97 16.86
C CYS A 320 21.24 -31.94 16.63
N ASN A 321 22.00 -31.84 17.72
CA ASN A 321 23.47 -31.73 17.75
C ASN A 321 23.97 -30.51 16.98
N GLY A 322 23.49 -29.33 17.35
CA GLY A 322 23.81 -28.09 16.63
C GLY A 322 23.21 -28.06 15.23
N TRP A 323 22.02 -28.61 15.08
CA TRP A 323 21.23 -28.69 13.85
C TRP A 323 21.96 -29.36 12.69
N SER A 324 22.74 -30.40 13.01
CA SER A 324 23.56 -31.16 12.06
C SER A 324 23.06 -32.59 11.84
N VAL A 325 22.11 -33.06 12.66
CA VAL A 325 21.57 -34.43 12.61
C VAL A 325 20.12 -34.41 12.19
N GLY A 326 19.77 -35.19 11.16
CA GLY A 326 18.41 -35.26 10.58
C GLY A 326 17.80 -36.66 10.66
N ASN A 327 18.30 -37.50 11.58
CA ASN A 327 17.87 -38.88 11.80
C ASN A 327 17.27 -39.04 13.22
N ASN A 328 17.04 -40.27 13.69
CA ASN A 328 16.48 -40.56 15.01
C ASN A 328 17.53 -40.75 16.12
N SER A 329 18.80 -40.38 15.90
CA SER A 329 19.87 -40.50 16.90
C SER A 329 19.98 -39.31 17.84
N ALA A 330 19.18 -38.27 17.63
CA ALA A 330 19.14 -37.05 18.42
C ALA A 330 17.70 -36.50 18.48
N PHE A 331 17.48 -35.62 19.45
CA PHE A 331 16.21 -34.92 19.63
C PHE A 331 16.39 -33.43 19.39
N GLY A 332 15.36 -32.81 18.82
CA GLY A 332 15.19 -31.37 18.73
C GLY A 332 13.97 -30.95 19.51
N ARG A 333 14.02 -29.78 20.14
CA ARG A 333 12.85 -29.18 20.76
C ARG A 333 12.07 -28.39 19.73
N MET A 334 10.76 -28.55 19.75
CA MET A 334 9.84 -27.90 18.83
C MET A 334 8.79 -27.05 19.55
N GLY A 335 8.19 -26.13 18.80
CA GLY A 335 7.05 -25.33 19.20
C GLY A 335 5.81 -25.60 18.34
N LYS A 336 4.63 -25.37 18.90
CA LYS A 336 3.33 -25.61 18.26
C LYS A 336 2.79 -24.36 17.57
N LYS A 337 2.31 -24.51 16.34
CA LYS A 337 1.74 -23.36 15.61
C LYS A 337 0.36 -22.92 16.11
N THR A 338 -0.38 -23.82 16.76
CA THR A 338 -1.77 -23.61 17.19
C THR A 338 -1.89 -23.38 18.70
N MET A 339 -0.78 -23.11 19.37
CA MET A 339 -0.74 -22.84 20.80
C MET A 339 -0.35 -21.38 20.99
N ALA A 340 -0.96 -20.74 21.99
CA ALA A 340 -0.71 -19.36 22.40
C ALA A 340 -0.07 -19.27 23.80
N ASP A 341 0.06 -20.41 24.49
CA ASP A 341 0.78 -20.55 25.74
C ASP A 341 2.25 -20.94 25.48
N SER A 342 3.04 -21.25 26.51
CA SER A 342 4.45 -21.61 26.36
C SER A 342 4.75 -22.76 25.37
N HIS A 343 3.76 -23.59 25.02
CA HIS A 343 3.93 -24.65 24.02
C HIS A 343 4.10 -24.10 22.60
N TRP A 344 3.80 -22.82 22.35
CA TRP A 344 4.06 -22.18 21.06
C TRP A 344 5.55 -22.24 20.70
N ILE A 345 6.44 -22.19 21.69
CA ILE A 345 7.90 -22.27 21.55
C ILE A 345 8.50 -23.53 22.16
N SER A 346 7.88 -24.10 23.20
CA SER A 346 8.48 -25.19 23.99
C SER A 346 7.46 -26.27 24.32
N ASP A 347 7.17 -27.13 23.34
CA ASP A 347 6.22 -28.23 23.48
C ASP A 347 6.95 -29.54 23.76
N ASP A 348 7.28 -30.29 22.71
CA ASP A 348 7.90 -31.61 22.82
C ASP A 348 9.36 -31.64 22.33
N ASN A 349 10.05 -32.70 22.75
CA ASN A 349 11.31 -33.12 22.16
C ASN A 349 11.03 -34.25 21.16
N VAL A 350 11.26 -33.99 19.87
CA VAL A 350 10.96 -34.95 18.81
C VAL A 350 12.24 -35.41 18.10
N ASN A 351 12.21 -36.60 17.51
CA ASN A 351 13.34 -37.12 16.76
C ASN A 351 13.70 -36.17 15.62
N CYS A 352 14.98 -35.97 15.36
CA CYS A 352 15.44 -35.03 14.33
C CYS A 352 15.14 -35.45 12.88
N ASN A 353 14.57 -36.63 12.64
CA ASN A 353 13.98 -37.00 11.34
C ASN A 353 12.53 -36.53 11.18
N THR A 354 11.97 -35.85 12.17
CA THR A 354 10.63 -35.27 12.10
C THR A 354 10.71 -33.93 11.36
N PRO A 355 9.98 -33.74 10.25
CA PRO A 355 10.03 -32.49 9.52
C PRO A 355 9.30 -31.39 10.30
N GLN A 356 9.96 -30.24 10.51
CA GLN A 356 9.39 -29.03 11.14
C GLN A 356 9.76 -27.78 10.35
N ARG A 357 9.04 -26.67 10.56
CA ARG A 357 9.38 -25.35 10.01
C ARG A 357 10.65 -24.79 10.66
N LEU A 358 11.35 -23.95 9.91
CA LEU A 358 12.28 -22.96 10.44
C LEU A 358 11.50 -21.64 10.60
N LEU A 359 11.64 -20.96 11.73
CA LEU A 359 11.15 -19.58 11.85
C LEU A 359 12.27 -18.59 11.56
N CYS A 360 11.87 -17.44 11.06
CA CYS A 360 12.71 -16.30 10.78
C CYS A 360 12.11 -15.07 11.47
N ALA A 361 12.96 -14.15 11.87
CA ALA A 361 12.60 -12.86 12.41
C ALA A 361 13.25 -11.75 11.59
N CYS A 362 12.53 -10.66 11.37
CA CYS A 362 13.11 -9.45 10.82
C CYS A 362 12.60 -8.19 11.50
N TRP A 363 13.42 -7.14 11.51
CA TRP A 363 13.09 -5.83 12.08
C TRP A 363 13.81 -4.67 11.36
#